data_AF-H9MBG9-F1
#
_entry.id   AF-H9MBG9-F1
#
_cell.length_a   1.000
_cell.length_b   1.000
_cell.length_c   1.000
_cell.angle_alpha   90.00
_cell.angle_beta   90.00
_cell.angle_gamma   90.00
#
_symmetry.space_group_name_H-M   'P 1'
#
loop_
_entity.id
_entity.type
_entity.pdbx_description
1 polymer ?
#
loop_
_entity_poly.entity_id
_entity_poly.type
_entity_poly.pdbx_seq_one_letter_code
_entity_poly.pdbx_strand_id
1 'polypeptide(L)' 'EKEEETEVKYIRMERRVGKFMRKFTLPADCNVEAISAACQDGVLTVTVPKLPPPEPKKPKTIEVKIG' A
#
# COMPACT_ATOMS: atom_id res chain seq x y z
N GLU A 1 -26.47 -1.73 6.60
CA GLU A 1 -27.71 -1.15 6.06
C GLU A 1 -28.18 -2.03 4.92
N LYS A 2 -29.43 -2.48 4.99
CA LYS A 2 -30.09 -3.27 3.94
C LYS A 2 -30.39 -2.31 2.79
N GLU A 3 -29.76 -2.52 1.65
CA GLU A 3 -30.17 -1.89 0.39
C GLU A 3 -31.24 -2.79 -0.24
N GLU A 4 -32.37 -2.19 -0.59
CA GLU A 4 -33.54 -2.84 -1.18
C GLU A 4 -33.13 -3.65 -2.42
N GLU A 5 -33.34 -4.96 -2.36
CA GLU A 5 -32.99 -5.90 -3.43
C GLU A 5 -33.92 -5.66 -4.62
N THR A 6 -33.39 -5.03 -5.68
CA THR A 6 -33.98 -5.18 -7.01
C THR A 6 -34.03 -6.68 -7.34
N GLU A 7 -35.22 -7.21 -7.60
CA GLU A 7 -35.49 -8.64 -7.85
C GLU A 7 -34.84 -9.13 -9.16
N VAL A 8 -33.51 -9.13 -9.23
CA VAL A 8 -32.75 -9.73 -10.31
C VAL A 8 -32.46 -11.18 -9.92
N LYS A 9 -33.13 -12.14 -10.56
CA LYS A 9 -32.85 -13.57 -10.38
C LYS A 9 -31.66 -13.99 -11.24
N TYR A 10 -30.52 -14.21 -10.59
CA TYR A 10 -29.32 -14.73 -11.24
C TYR A 10 -29.37 -16.27 -11.28
N ILE A 11 -29.06 -16.87 -12.43
CA ILE A 11 -28.86 -18.34 -12.53
C ILE A 11 -27.53 -18.73 -11.85
N ARG A 12 -26.50 -17.88 -11.97
CA ARG A 12 -25.20 -18.07 -11.33
C ARG A 12 -24.46 -16.74 -11.15
N MET A 13 -23.86 -16.52 -9.98
CA MET A 13 -22.96 -15.41 -9.68
C MET A 13 -21.56 -15.94 -9.40
N GLU A 14 -20.57 -15.52 -10.20
CA GLU A 14 -19.17 -15.93 -10.03
C GLU A 14 -18.27 -14.79 -9.53
N ARG A 15 -18.72 -13.54 -9.70
CA ARG A 15 -17.97 -12.34 -9.30
C ARG A 15 -18.36 -11.94 -7.88
N ARG A 16 -17.35 -11.63 -7.07
CA ARG A 16 -17.56 -11.07 -5.74
C ARG A 16 -18.05 -9.63 -5.85
N VAL A 17 -19.15 -9.33 -5.16
CA VAL A 17 -19.69 -7.96 -5.02
C VAL A 17 -19.73 -7.62 -3.54
N GLY A 18 -19.41 -6.38 -3.20
CA GLY A 18 -19.48 -5.89 -1.82
C GLY A 18 -18.41 -4.87 -1.49
N LYS A 19 -18.57 -4.24 -0.31
CA LYS A 19 -17.61 -3.30 0.25
C LYS A 19 -16.33 -4.04 0.65
N PHE A 20 -15.16 -3.44 0.41
CA PHE A 20 -13.88 -4.01 0.83
C PHE A 20 -12.97 -2.93 1.43
N MET A 21 -12.10 -3.35 2.35
CA MET A 21 -11.07 -2.49 2.96
C MET A 21 -9.75 -3.28 3.00
N ARG A 22 -8.66 -2.63 2.60
CA ARG A 22 -7.29 -3.13 2.76
C ARG A 22 -6.45 -2.07 3.46
N LYS A 23 -5.57 -2.48 4.37
CA LYS A 23 -4.65 -1.61 5.10
C LYS A 23 -3.24 -2.18 4.97
N PHE A 24 -2.27 -1.31 4.75
CA PHE A 24 -0.87 -1.65 4.61
C PHE A 24 -0.05 -0.79 5.56
N THR A 25 0.96 -1.39 6.20
CA THR A 25 1.94 -0.65 6.99
C THR A 25 3.00 -0.11 6.03
N LEU A 26 3.15 1.21 6.01
CA LEU A 26 4.19 1.85 5.21
C LEU A 26 5.53 1.83 5.97
N PRO A 27 6.66 1.67 5.27
CA PRO A 27 7.96 1.80 5.89
C PRO A 27 8.25 3.24 6.34
N ALA A 28 9.21 3.40 7.25
CA ALA A 28 9.52 4.69 7.86
C ALA A 28 10.13 5.71 6.90
N ASP A 29 10.71 5.24 5.78
CA ASP A 29 11.34 6.06 4.75
C ASP A 29 10.35 6.49 3.65
N CYS A 30 9.04 6.41 3.86
CA CYS A 30 8.06 6.87 2.90
C CYS A 30 7.90 8.38 2.88
N ASN A 31 7.81 8.96 1.67
CA ASN A 31 7.39 10.34 1.47
C ASN A 31 5.86 10.40 1.39
N VAL A 32 5.22 10.71 2.51
CA VAL A 32 3.75 10.74 2.64
C VAL A 32 3.10 11.88 1.83
N GLU A 33 3.81 12.99 1.65
CA GLU A 33 3.29 14.17 0.93
C GLU A 33 3.21 13.93 -0.58
N ALA A 34 4.01 13.00 -1.11
CA ALA A 34 4.11 12.70 -2.54
C ALA A 34 3.39 11.41 -2.95
N ILE A 35 2.48 10.89 -2.11
CA ILE A 35 1.66 9.73 -2.46
C ILE A 35 0.72 10.10 -3.62
N SER A 36 0.64 9.21 -4.62
CA SER A 36 -0.28 9.37 -5.75
C SER A 36 -1.04 8.07 -6.03
N ALA A 37 -2.19 8.19 -6.70
CA ALA A 37 -3.01 7.05 -7.06
C ALA A 37 -3.61 7.24 -8.47
N ALA A 38 -3.73 6.14 -9.20
CA ALA A 38 -4.36 6.10 -10.52
C ALA A 38 -5.20 4.83 -10.65
N CYS A 39 -6.36 4.93 -11.29
CA CYS A 39 -7.22 3.79 -11.60
C CYS A 39 -7.32 3.65 -13.11
N GLN A 40 -6.87 2.52 -13.63
CA GLN A 40 -6.86 2.24 -15.06
C GLN A 40 -7.17 0.76 -15.29
N ASP A 41 -8.02 0.46 -16.27
CA ASP A 41 -8.41 -0.91 -16.66
C ASP A 41 -8.89 -1.80 -15.49
N GLY A 42 -9.58 -1.19 -14.51
CA GLY A 42 -10.09 -1.88 -13.33
C GLY A 42 -9.05 -2.15 -12.23
N VAL A 43 -7.84 -1.58 -12.35
CA VAL A 43 -6.75 -1.70 -11.36
C VAL A 43 -6.47 -0.34 -10.72
N LEU A 44 -6.58 -0.29 -9.39
CA LEU A 44 -6.11 0.84 -8.59
C LEU A 44 -4.63 0.65 -8.24
N THR A 45 -3.78 1.52 -8.80
CA THR A 45 -2.36 1.61 -8.46
C THR A 45 -2.14 2.76 -7.49
N VAL A 46 -1.52 2.47 -6.34
CA VAL A 46 -1.11 3.47 -5.34
C VAL A 46 0.40 3.50 -5.28
N THR A 47 0.99 4.65 -5.59
CA THR A 47 2.45 4.86 -5.61
C THR A 47 2.87 5.61 -4.37
N VAL A 48 3.73 4.99 -3.56
CA VAL A 48 4.31 5.60 -2.35
C VAL A 48 5.80 5.77 -2.57
N PRO A 49 6.28 6.98 -2.90
CA PRO A 49 7.69 7.23 -3.12
C PRO A 49 8.47 7.16 -1.80
N LYS A 50 9.74 6.78 -1.90
CA LYS A 50 10.67 6.81 -0.76
C LYS A 50 11.32 8.17 -0.65
N LEU A 51 11.64 8.55 0.58
CA LEU A 51 12.52 9.67 0.89
C LEU A 51 13.93 9.37 0.33
N PRO A 52 14.69 10.42 -0.05
CA PRO A 52 16.07 10.25 -0.44
C PRO A 52 16.85 9.51 0.67
N PRO A 53 17.76 8.59 0.31
CA PRO A 53 18.59 7.93 1.29
C PRO A 53 19.41 8.99 2.05
N PRO A 54 19.61 8.82 3.37
CA PRO A 54 20.45 9.72 4.14
C PRO A 54 21.87 9.71 3.57
N GLU A 55 22.58 10.83 3.72
CA GLU A 55 23.97 10.92 3.30
C GLU A 55 24.78 9.73 3.86
N PRO A 56 25.64 9.11 3.03
CA PRO A 56 26.41 7.95 3.46
C PRO A 56 27.22 8.31 4.69
N LYS A 57 26.92 7.63 5.81
CA LYS A 57 27.67 7.81 7.05
C LYS A 57 29.13 7.47 6.76
N LYS A 58 30.05 8.38 7.09
CA LYS A 58 31.49 8.11 7.00
C LYS A 58 31.78 6.80 7.76
N PRO A 59 32.60 5.91 7.20
CA PRO A 59 32.92 4.63 7.83
C PRO A 59 33.46 4.91 9.24
N LYS A 60 32.85 4.28 10.24
CA LYS A 60 33.35 4.30 11.62
C LYS A 60 34.19 3.05 11.81
N THR A 61 35.51 3.23 11.93
CA THR A 61 36.38 2.16 12.40
C THR A 61 36.11 1.95 13.90
N ILE A 62 35.68 0.75 14.28
CA ILE A 62 35.49 0.38 15.67
C ILE A 62 36.66 -0.52 16.06
N GLU A 63 37.50 -0.06 16.98
CA GLU A 63 38.55 -0.88 17.56
C GLU A 63 37.93 -1.95 18.48
N VAL A 64 38.23 -3.22 18.20
CA VAL A 64 37.83 -4.35 19.05
C VAL A 64 39.00 -4.66 19.97
N LYS A 65 38.80 -4.48 21.28
CA LYS A 65 39.77 -4.94 22.29
C LYS A 65 39.62 -6.44 22.49
N ILE A 66 40.69 -7.18 22.24
CA ILE A 66 40.81 -8.60 22.58
C ILE A 66 41.38 -8.68 23.99
N GLY A 67 40.66 -9.35 24.89
CA GLY A 67 41.11 -9.71 26.23
C GLY A 67 41.48 -11.19 26.30
#